data_AF-A0A9R0VTT7-F1
#
_entry.id   AF-A0A9R0VTT7-F1
#
_cell.length_a   1.000
_cell.length_b   1.000
_cell.length_c   1.000
_cell.angle_alpha   90.00
_cell.angle_beta   90.00
_cell.angle_gamma   90.00
#
_symmetry.space_group_name_H-M   'P 1'
#
loop_
_entity.id
_entity.type
_entity.pdbx_description
1 polymer ?
#
loop_
_entity_poly.entity_id
_entity_poly.type
_entity_poly.pdbx_seq_one_letter_code
_entity_poly.pdbx_strand_id
1 'polypeptide(L)'
;MAREELSTEIVNRGVEPSGPDAGSPTFSVRVRRRLPDFLQSVNLKYVRLGYHYLLSHGVYLATIPVIVLVCGAEVGSLSRDELWRKVWDEATYDLATVLAFLAVLAFTISVYIMSRPRPIYLIDFATYKPADELKVSKAEFIELARKSGKFDEESLAFQARLLAKSGIGDESYMPRCVFQPDANCATMKEGRAEASAAMFAALDELFDKCRVRPKDVGVLVVNCSLFNPTPSLSAMIVNHYKMRGNILSYNLGGMGCSAGVISIDLARDMLQASGAGLAVVVSTEAVSFTWYAGKRRSMLIPNAFFRAGAAAVLLSNRRRDFRRAKYQLEHVVRTHKGADDRAFRSVYQEEDEQRIKGLSISRDLVEVGGHALKTNITTLGPLVLPFSEQLLFFAGVLFRHLYPSKTSTPPPPAANGDTSAAAPYIPDFKRAFEHFCMHAASRDVLEHLQRNLGLRDADLEASRAVRRVRRPSRSPWLDCVDQYPARMDA
;
A
#
# COMPACT_ATOMS: atom_id res chain seq x y z
N MET A 1 29.58 1.82 -0.58
CA MET A 1 29.45 0.90 -1.73
C MET A 1 28.82 -0.39 -1.23
N ALA A 2 27.55 -0.64 -1.57
CA ALA A 2 26.87 -1.88 -1.19
C ALA A 2 27.24 -2.98 -2.21
N ARG A 3 27.67 -4.15 -1.73
CA ARG A 3 27.97 -5.32 -2.56
C ARG A 3 26.67 -5.82 -3.19
N GLU A 4 26.63 -5.93 -4.52
CA GLU A 4 25.51 -6.54 -5.24
C GLU A 4 25.46 -8.05 -4.94
N GLU A 5 24.33 -8.53 -4.41
CA GLU A 5 24.09 -9.96 -4.26
C GLU A 5 23.56 -10.52 -5.59
N LEU A 6 24.48 -10.94 -6.45
CA LEU A 6 24.18 -11.59 -7.72
C LEU A 6 24.18 -13.12 -7.48
N SER A 7 23.04 -13.79 -7.66
CA SER A 7 23.05 -15.26 -7.75
C SER A 7 23.29 -15.66 -9.21
N THR A 8 24.43 -16.29 -9.47
CA THR A 8 24.81 -16.81 -10.79
C THR A 8 24.38 -18.27 -10.92
N GLU A 9 23.53 -18.54 -11.90
CA GLU A 9 23.21 -19.91 -12.32
C GLU A 9 24.02 -20.19 -13.59
N ILE A 10 25.03 -21.05 -13.51
CA ILE A 10 25.84 -21.46 -14.67
C ILE A 10 25.09 -22.61 -15.35
N VAL A 11 24.49 -22.32 -16.51
CA VAL A 11 23.86 -23.36 -17.33
C VAL A 11 24.88 -23.85 -18.34
N ASN A 12 25.34 -25.08 -18.17
CA ASN A 12 26.23 -25.76 -19.11
C ASN A 12 25.44 -26.16 -20.36
N ARG A 13 25.79 -25.63 -21.53
CA ARG A 13 25.09 -25.94 -22.79
C ARG A 13 25.73 -27.09 -23.57
N GLY A 14 26.81 -27.69 -23.05
CA GLY A 14 27.57 -28.69 -23.80
C GLY A 14 28.37 -28.05 -24.94
N VAL A 15 28.90 -28.89 -25.83
CA VAL A 15 29.69 -28.46 -26.99
C VAL A 15 28.74 -28.27 -28.17
N GLU A 16 28.67 -27.06 -28.73
CA GLU A 16 27.86 -26.83 -29.93
C GLU A 16 28.54 -27.48 -31.16
N PRO A 17 27.81 -28.26 -31.96
CA PRO A 17 28.39 -29.05 -33.05
C PRO A 17 28.69 -28.23 -34.32
N SER A 18 28.24 -26.97 -34.42
CA SER A 18 28.51 -26.09 -35.57
C SER A 18 28.34 -24.61 -35.23
N GLY A 19 29.13 -23.74 -35.88
CA GLY A 19 29.21 -22.30 -35.61
C GLY A 19 30.65 -21.81 -35.44
N PRO A 20 30.90 -20.49 -35.32
CA PRO A 20 32.25 -19.93 -35.15
C PRO A 20 32.94 -20.39 -33.85
N ASP A 21 32.16 -20.91 -32.89
CA ASP A 21 32.63 -21.41 -31.59
C ASP A 21 32.50 -22.94 -31.46
N ALA A 22 32.31 -23.67 -32.57
CA ALA A 22 32.17 -25.13 -32.56
C ALA A 22 33.39 -25.81 -31.92
N GLY A 23 33.15 -26.71 -30.96
CA GLY A 23 34.22 -27.37 -30.19
C GLY A 23 34.58 -26.70 -28.86
N SER A 24 34.05 -25.51 -28.56
CA SER A 24 34.31 -24.79 -27.30
C SER A 24 33.18 -25.02 -26.29
N PRO A 25 33.48 -25.29 -25.00
CA PRO A 25 32.45 -25.40 -23.96
C PRO A 25 31.81 -24.02 -23.71
N THR A 26 30.58 -23.83 -24.15
CA THR A 26 29.82 -22.59 -23.91
C THR A 26 29.03 -22.71 -22.60
N PHE A 27 29.28 -21.77 -21.69
CA PHE A 27 28.49 -21.62 -20.47
C PHE A 27 27.73 -20.30 -20.50
N SER A 28 26.44 -20.34 -20.17
CA SER A 28 25.63 -19.12 -20.03
C SER A 28 25.43 -18.81 -18.55
N VAL A 29 25.90 -17.66 -18.10
CA VAL A 29 25.71 -17.19 -16.72
C VAL A 29 24.40 -16.43 -16.64
N ARG A 30 23.38 -17.03 -16.05
CA ARG A 30 22.10 -16.36 -15.83
C ARG A 30 22.16 -15.65 -14.48
N VAL A 31 22.36 -14.34 -14.51
CA VAL A 31 22.35 -13.48 -13.32
C VAL A 31 20.89 -13.19 -12.95
N ARG A 32 20.38 -13.79 -11.87
CA ARG A 32 19.07 -13.39 -11.30
C ARG A 32 19.30 -12.29 -10.29
N ARG A 33 18.77 -11.09 -10.58
CA ARG A 33 18.70 -9.99 -9.59
C ARG A 33 17.59 -10.33 -8.59
N ARG A 34 17.97 -10.64 -7.35
CA ARG A 34 17.03 -10.84 -6.24
C ARG A 34 16.65 -9.49 -5.64
N LEU A 35 15.48 -9.44 -5.00
CA LEU A 35 15.15 -8.34 -4.08
C LEU A 35 16.21 -8.31 -2.97
N PRO A 36 16.76 -7.13 -2.63
CA PRO A 36 17.78 -7.00 -1.59
C PRO A 36 17.20 -7.40 -0.23
N ASP A 37 17.98 -8.09 0.61
CA ASP A 37 17.56 -8.45 1.96
C ASP A 37 17.23 -7.17 2.77
N PHE A 38 15.96 -7.04 3.13
CA PHE A 38 15.42 -5.82 3.73
C PHE A 38 15.98 -5.57 5.13
N LEU A 39 16.59 -6.58 5.74
CA LEU A 39 16.89 -6.56 7.16
C LEU A 39 18.38 -6.26 7.42
N GLN A 40 19.26 -6.43 6.44
CA GLN A 40 20.71 -6.37 6.63
C GLN A 40 21.35 -4.97 6.59
N SER A 41 20.59 -3.89 6.41
CA SER A 41 21.20 -2.54 6.45
C SER A 41 20.20 -1.45 6.83
N VAL A 42 20.22 -1.04 8.11
CA VAL A 42 19.46 0.10 8.61
C VAL A 42 20.31 1.35 8.45
N ASN A 43 19.80 2.36 7.74
CA ASN A 43 20.50 3.62 7.53
C ASN A 43 20.21 4.56 8.71
N LEU A 44 21.22 5.24 9.26
CA LEU A 44 21.18 6.04 10.50
C LEU A 44 20.20 7.24 10.48
N LYS A 45 19.54 7.52 9.35
CA LYS A 45 18.59 8.63 9.18
C LYS A 45 17.32 8.49 10.04
N TYR A 46 17.00 7.30 10.55
CA TYR A 46 15.76 7.00 11.29
C TYR A 46 15.83 7.22 12.81
N VAL A 47 17.03 7.40 13.37
CA VAL A 47 17.22 7.77 14.80
C VAL A 47 16.56 9.13 15.08
N ARG A 48 16.53 10.03 14.10
CA ARG A 48 15.94 11.38 14.20
C ARG A 48 14.43 11.37 14.42
N LEU A 49 13.72 10.35 13.93
CA LEU A 49 12.26 10.21 14.07
C LEU A 49 11.88 9.76 15.49
N GLY A 50 12.66 8.83 16.07
CA GLY A 50 12.54 8.43 17.47
C GLY A 50 12.74 9.62 18.42
N TYR A 51 13.75 10.47 18.15
CA TYR A 51 13.96 11.73 18.89
C TYR A 51 12.78 12.69 18.78
N HIS A 52 12.16 12.84 17.61
CA HIS A 52 11.02 13.73 17.43
C HIS A 52 9.77 13.24 18.19
N TYR A 53 9.56 11.93 18.24
CA TYR A 53 8.48 11.32 19.04
C TYR A 53 8.71 11.50 20.55
N LEU A 54 9.94 11.30 21.00
CA LEU A 54 10.36 11.49 22.40
C LEU A 54 10.33 12.96 22.83
N LEU A 55 10.61 13.90 21.93
CA LEU A 55 10.51 15.35 22.18
C LEU A 55 9.06 15.85 22.17
N SER A 56 8.23 15.38 21.23
CA SER A 56 6.81 15.78 21.15
C SER A 56 5.97 15.24 22.32
N HIS A 57 6.30 14.04 22.81
CA HIS A 57 5.68 13.47 24.01
C HIS A 57 6.48 13.72 25.29
N GLY A 58 7.66 14.35 25.18
CA GLY A 58 8.60 14.57 26.28
C GLY A 58 8.04 15.47 27.37
N VAL A 59 7.23 16.46 27.00
CA VAL A 59 6.52 17.31 27.97
C VAL A 59 5.55 16.47 28.81
N TYR A 60 4.78 15.56 28.21
CA TYR A 60 3.88 14.67 28.94
C TYR A 60 4.63 13.61 29.76
N LEU A 61 5.69 13.03 29.20
CA LEU A 61 6.55 12.05 29.88
C LEU A 61 7.35 12.65 31.04
N ALA A 62 7.64 13.95 31.03
CA ALA A 62 8.29 14.65 32.14
C ALA A 62 7.27 15.20 33.16
N THR A 63 6.14 15.72 32.70
CA THR A 63 5.14 16.34 33.59
C THR A 63 4.29 15.32 34.33
N ILE A 64 3.90 14.20 33.72
CA ILE A 64 3.05 13.19 34.37
C ILE A 64 3.77 12.56 35.58
N PRO A 65 5.05 12.14 35.52
CA PRO A 65 5.75 11.63 36.69
C PRO A 65 5.94 12.70 37.77
N VAL A 66 6.18 13.96 37.40
CA VAL A 66 6.29 15.06 38.37
C VAL A 66 4.95 15.31 39.06
N ILE A 67 3.83 15.31 38.32
CA ILE A 67 2.49 15.43 38.89
C ILE A 67 2.17 14.22 39.78
N VAL A 68 2.47 13.00 39.34
CA VAL A 68 2.28 11.78 40.14
C VAL A 68 3.17 11.76 41.38
N LEU A 69 4.39 12.28 41.29
CA LEU A 69 5.33 12.34 42.41
C LEU A 69 4.95 13.43 43.41
N VAL A 70 4.49 14.60 42.96
CA VAL A 70 3.98 15.67 43.82
C VAL A 70 2.66 15.26 44.48
N CYS A 71 1.69 14.78 43.71
CA CYS A 71 0.43 14.27 44.26
C CYS A 71 0.64 13.01 45.12
N GLY A 72 1.60 12.15 44.76
CA GLY A 72 1.95 10.95 45.53
C GLY A 72 2.69 11.24 46.82
N ALA A 73 3.54 12.27 46.86
CA ALA A 73 4.22 12.72 48.08
C ALA A 73 3.25 13.40 49.06
N GLU A 74 2.27 14.15 48.54
CA GLU A 74 1.17 14.71 49.34
C GLU A 74 0.24 13.61 49.88
N VAL A 75 -0.08 12.57 49.08
CA VAL A 75 -0.96 11.47 49.51
C VAL A 75 -0.24 10.44 50.40
N GLY A 76 1.09 10.29 50.26
CA GLY A 76 1.89 9.32 51.02
C GLY A 76 2.42 9.82 52.36
N SER A 77 2.41 11.14 52.61
CA SER A 77 2.89 11.75 53.86
C SER A 77 1.78 11.99 54.90
N LEU A 78 0.51 11.73 54.55
CA LEU A 78 -0.65 11.98 55.39
C LEU A 78 -1.43 10.69 55.64
N SER A 79 -1.66 10.36 56.92
CA SER A 79 -2.54 9.26 57.30
C SER A 79 -3.96 9.52 56.76
N ARG A 80 -4.69 8.46 56.35
CA ARG A 80 -6.06 8.60 55.79
C ARG A 80 -6.96 9.46 56.68
N ASP A 81 -6.82 9.38 58.00
CA ASP A 81 -7.62 10.13 58.97
C ASP A 81 -7.19 11.61 59.12
N GLU A 82 -5.91 11.95 58.93
CA GLU A 82 -5.43 13.34 58.87
C GLU A 82 -5.75 14.00 57.52
N LEU A 83 -5.74 13.24 56.43
CA LEU A 83 -6.18 13.72 55.12
C LEU A 83 -7.68 14.04 55.13
N TRP A 84 -8.50 13.15 55.72
CA TRP A 84 -9.93 13.39 55.91
C TRP A 84 -10.22 14.58 56.85
N ARG A 85 -9.43 14.77 57.91
CA ARG A 85 -9.56 15.95 58.79
C ARG A 85 -9.08 17.24 58.14
N LYS A 86 -7.93 17.28 57.46
CA LYS A 86 -7.46 18.48 56.74
C LYS A 86 -8.39 18.89 55.61
N VAL A 87 -8.92 17.94 54.85
CA VAL A 87 -9.88 18.22 53.77
C VAL A 87 -11.20 18.79 54.31
N TRP A 88 -11.58 18.48 55.56
CA TRP A 88 -12.83 18.93 56.17
C TRP A 88 -12.69 20.18 57.06
N ASP A 89 -11.58 20.32 57.80
CA ASP A 89 -11.31 21.46 58.70
C ASP A 89 -10.60 22.64 57.99
N GLU A 90 -9.77 22.40 56.95
CA GLU A 90 -9.17 23.46 56.10
C GLU A 90 -9.97 23.71 54.81
N ALA A 91 -11.24 23.26 54.75
CA ALA A 91 -12.17 23.50 53.64
C ALA A 91 -12.57 24.99 53.46
N THR A 92 -11.77 25.92 53.96
CA THR A 92 -11.69 27.29 53.44
C THR A 92 -10.70 27.35 52.28
N TYR A 93 -10.77 26.41 51.33
CA TYR A 93 -10.25 26.71 50.00
C TYR A 93 -11.10 27.85 49.47
N ASP A 94 -10.49 29.02 49.24
CA ASP A 94 -11.15 30.15 48.60
C ASP A 94 -11.89 29.60 47.38
N LEU A 95 -13.22 29.75 47.33
CA LEU A 95 -14.07 29.27 46.24
C LEU A 95 -13.48 29.68 44.88
N ALA A 96 -12.80 30.84 44.85
CA ALA A 96 -12.04 31.33 43.71
C ALA A 96 -10.89 30.39 43.27
N THR A 97 -10.15 29.76 44.18
CA THR A 97 -9.05 28.83 43.88
C THR A 97 -9.57 27.53 43.26
N VAL A 98 -10.65 26.96 43.79
CA VAL A 98 -11.27 25.74 43.24
C VAL A 98 -11.86 26.03 41.85
N LEU A 99 -12.57 27.16 41.70
CA LEU A 99 -13.12 27.58 40.42
C LEU A 99 -12.00 27.89 39.41
N ALA A 100 -10.89 28.49 39.83
CA ALA A 100 -9.74 28.75 38.96
C ALA A 100 -9.09 27.44 38.48
N PHE A 101 -8.91 26.45 39.37
CA PHE A 101 -8.37 25.14 38.98
C PHE A 101 -9.30 24.41 38.00
N LEU A 102 -10.61 24.41 38.25
CA LEU A 102 -11.60 23.84 37.32
C LEU A 102 -11.62 24.57 35.98
N ALA A 103 -11.49 25.90 35.97
CA ALA A 103 -11.41 26.68 34.74
C ALA A 103 -10.14 26.35 33.93
N VAL A 104 -8.98 26.25 34.59
CA VAL A 104 -7.72 25.84 33.94
C VAL A 104 -7.79 24.40 33.44
N LEU A 105 -8.38 23.49 34.20
CA LEU A 105 -8.59 22.10 33.79
C LEU A 105 -9.53 22.03 32.57
N ALA A 106 -10.67 22.73 32.61
CA ALA A 106 -11.60 22.78 31.50
C ALA A 106 -10.98 23.43 30.26
N PHE A 107 -10.19 24.50 30.43
CA PHE A 107 -9.46 25.15 29.34
C PHE A 107 -8.39 24.23 28.74
N THR A 108 -7.58 23.58 29.56
CA THR A 108 -6.54 22.64 29.08
C THR A 108 -7.16 21.43 28.39
N ILE A 109 -8.24 20.86 28.91
CA ILE A 109 -9.01 19.80 28.25
C ILE A 109 -9.59 20.31 26.93
N SER A 110 -10.15 21.51 26.89
CA SER A 110 -10.73 22.08 25.67
C SER A 110 -9.66 22.30 24.59
N VAL A 111 -8.53 22.92 24.95
CA VAL A 111 -7.38 23.11 24.05
C VAL A 111 -6.81 21.77 23.59
N TYR A 112 -6.72 20.78 24.47
CA TYR A 112 -6.30 19.42 24.13
C TYR A 112 -7.25 18.78 23.10
N ILE A 113 -8.57 18.88 23.32
CA ILE A 113 -9.58 18.32 22.41
C ILE A 113 -9.58 19.05 21.05
N MET A 114 -9.35 20.36 21.05
CA MET A 114 -9.31 21.19 19.84
C MET A 114 -8.01 21.05 19.04
N SER A 115 -6.88 20.78 19.71
CA SER A 115 -5.58 20.58 19.07
C SER A 115 -5.38 19.17 18.50
N ARG A 116 -6.18 18.19 18.94
CA ARG A 116 -6.14 16.83 18.39
C ARG A 116 -6.67 16.80 16.93
N PRO A 117 -5.93 16.19 16.00
CA PRO A 117 -6.43 15.99 14.64
C PRO A 117 -7.71 15.15 14.69
N ARG A 118 -8.63 15.40 13.76
CA ARG A 118 -9.88 14.63 13.71
C ARG A 118 -9.56 13.20 13.28
N PRO A 119 -10.15 12.17 13.88
CA PRO A 119 -9.96 10.81 13.40
C PRO A 119 -10.51 10.68 11.98
N ILE A 120 -9.84 9.90 11.13
CA ILE A 120 -10.34 9.55 9.79
C ILE A 120 -10.84 8.11 9.82
N TYR A 121 -12.09 7.94 9.44
CA TYR A 121 -12.79 6.67 9.41
C TYR A 121 -13.01 6.21 7.98
N LEU A 122 -12.72 4.94 7.70
CA LEU A 122 -13.22 4.24 6.53
C LEU A 122 -14.61 3.70 6.88
N ILE A 123 -15.65 4.28 6.27
CA ILE A 123 -17.04 3.89 6.51
C ILE A 123 -17.35 2.61 5.77
N ASP A 124 -17.16 2.64 4.45
CA ASP A 124 -17.30 1.46 3.60
C ASP A 124 -16.54 1.65 2.30
N PHE A 125 -16.52 0.60 1.50
CA PHE A 125 -15.96 0.58 0.16
C PHE A 125 -16.84 -0.30 -0.75
N ALA A 126 -16.70 -0.11 -2.05
CA ALA A 126 -17.32 -0.93 -3.07
C ALA A 126 -16.33 -1.14 -4.23
N THR A 127 -16.52 -2.22 -4.98
CA THR A 127 -15.61 -2.61 -6.06
C THR A 127 -16.39 -2.98 -7.30
N TYR A 128 -15.93 -2.49 -8.44
CA TYR A 128 -16.52 -2.84 -9.72
C TYR A 128 -16.14 -4.27 -10.11
N LYS A 129 -17.17 -5.11 -10.29
CA LYS A 129 -17.05 -6.40 -10.97
C LYS A 129 -17.53 -6.23 -12.42
N PRO A 130 -16.66 -6.41 -13.42
CA PRO A 130 -17.09 -6.36 -14.81
C PRO A 130 -18.09 -7.47 -15.15
N ALA A 131 -18.89 -7.24 -16.21
CA ALA A 131 -19.85 -8.23 -16.71
C ALA A 131 -19.13 -9.50 -17.20
N ASP A 132 -19.82 -10.64 -17.10
CA ASP A 132 -19.25 -11.96 -17.48
C ASP A 132 -18.89 -12.03 -18.98
N GLU A 133 -19.46 -11.16 -19.83
CA GLU A 133 -19.06 -11.00 -21.24
C GLU A 133 -17.61 -10.53 -21.43
N LEU A 134 -17.03 -9.89 -20.40
CA LEU A 134 -15.65 -9.39 -20.39
C LEU A 134 -14.68 -10.35 -19.72
N LYS A 135 -15.14 -11.56 -19.40
CA LYS A 135 -14.36 -12.60 -18.76
C LYS A 135 -13.61 -13.40 -19.82
N VAL A 136 -12.34 -13.68 -19.55
CA VAL A 136 -11.47 -14.43 -20.46
C VAL A 136 -10.57 -15.36 -19.67
N SER A 137 -10.41 -16.60 -20.17
CA SER A 137 -9.39 -17.53 -19.69
C SER A 137 -8.00 -17.16 -20.24
N LYS A 138 -6.94 -17.69 -19.62
CA LYS A 138 -5.57 -17.47 -20.14
C LYS A 138 -5.38 -18.00 -21.57
N ALA A 139 -6.02 -19.12 -21.90
CA ALA A 139 -5.93 -19.71 -23.23
C ALA A 139 -6.69 -18.86 -24.26
N GLU A 140 -7.95 -18.50 -23.96
CA GLU A 140 -8.76 -17.64 -24.83
C GLU A 140 -8.11 -16.28 -25.05
N PHE A 141 -7.46 -15.72 -24.03
CA PHE A 141 -6.73 -14.46 -24.16
C PHE A 141 -5.64 -14.53 -25.24
N ILE A 142 -4.88 -15.63 -25.27
CA ILE A 142 -3.83 -15.83 -26.30
C ILE A 142 -4.46 -16.06 -27.66
N GLU A 143 -5.59 -16.77 -27.75
CA GLU A 143 -6.31 -16.95 -29.01
C GLU A 143 -6.90 -15.64 -29.55
N LEU A 144 -7.45 -14.78 -28.68
CA LEU A 144 -7.93 -13.45 -29.07
C LEU A 144 -6.79 -12.57 -29.56
N ALA A 145 -5.64 -12.60 -28.87
CA ALA A 145 -4.44 -11.89 -29.31
C ALA A 145 -3.94 -12.43 -30.66
N ARG A 146 -3.98 -13.74 -30.89
CA ARG A 146 -3.64 -14.33 -32.20
C ARG A 146 -4.61 -13.89 -33.30
N LYS A 147 -5.92 -13.96 -33.03
CA LYS A 147 -6.98 -13.54 -33.97
C LYS A 147 -6.89 -12.07 -34.36
N SER A 148 -6.33 -11.23 -33.48
CA SER A 148 -6.16 -9.81 -33.81
C SER A 148 -5.13 -9.55 -34.91
N GLY A 149 -4.28 -10.53 -35.26
CA GLY A 149 -3.25 -10.39 -36.28
C GLY A 149 -2.15 -9.37 -35.96
N LYS A 150 -2.11 -8.84 -34.72
CA LYS A 150 -1.19 -7.77 -34.30
C LYS A 150 0.11 -8.31 -33.69
N PHE A 151 0.14 -9.58 -33.31
CA PHE A 151 1.25 -10.20 -32.60
C PHE A 151 1.84 -11.35 -33.42
N ASP A 152 3.17 -11.48 -33.39
CA ASP A 152 3.85 -12.66 -33.91
C ASP A 152 3.86 -13.81 -32.89
N GLU A 153 4.13 -15.03 -33.36
CA GLU A 153 4.13 -16.23 -32.50
C GLU A 153 5.17 -16.15 -31.38
N GLU A 154 6.28 -15.43 -31.57
CA GLU A 154 7.26 -15.21 -30.51
C GLU A 154 6.70 -14.35 -29.37
N SER A 155 6.01 -13.25 -29.71
CA SER A 155 5.34 -12.37 -28.74
C SER A 155 4.19 -13.09 -28.04
N LEU A 156 3.41 -13.89 -28.76
CA LEU A 156 2.34 -14.73 -28.19
C LEU A 156 2.91 -15.76 -27.22
N ALA A 157 3.97 -16.48 -27.60
CA ALA A 157 4.64 -17.44 -26.73
C ALA A 157 5.28 -16.76 -25.49
N PHE A 158 5.77 -15.53 -25.62
CA PHE A 158 6.24 -14.74 -24.49
C PHE A 158 5.09 -14.37 -23.53
N GLN A 159 3.99 -13.83 -24.05
CA GLN A 159 2.80 -13.48 -23.26
C GLN A 159 2.20 -14.71 -22.56
N ALA A 160 2.10 -15.86 -23.24
CA ALA A 160 1.61 -17.11 -22.65
C ALA A 160 2.47 -17.56 -21.46
N ARG A 161 3.81 -17.49 -21.58
CA ARG A 161 4.74 -17.80 -20.49
C ARG A 161 4.60 -16.82 -19.32
N LEU A 162 4.38 -15.54 -19.59
CA LEU A 162 4.13 -14.53 -18.55
C LEU A 162 2.81 -14.79 -17.84
N LEU A 163 1.72 -15.06 -18.56
CA LEU A 163 0.40 -15.38 -17.98
C LEU A 163 0.45 -16.61 -17.08
N ALA A 164 1.17 -17.65 -17.50
CA ALA A 164 1.37 -18.86 -16.69
C ALA A 164 2.07 -18.54 -15.35
N LYS A 165 3.02 -17.61 -15.34
CA LYS A 165 3.80 -17.20 -14.15
C LYS A 165 3.21 -15.99 -13.40
N SER A 166 2.23 -15.30 -13.99
CA SER A 166 1.64 -14.07 -13.45
C SER A 166 0.96 -14.29 -12.10
N GLY A 167 0.57 -15.54 -11.80
CA GLY A 167 -0.21 -15.99 -10.64
C GLY A 167 -1.61 -15.37 -10.54
N ILE A 168 -2.10 -14.77 -11.63
CA ILE A 168 -3.53 -14.49 -11.84
C ILE A 168 -4.25 -15.84 -11.97
N GLY A 169 -5.50 -15.91 -11.51
CA GLY A 169 -6.39 -17.05 -11.73
C GLY A 169 -6.54 -17.39 -13.21
N ASP A 170 -7.08 -18.57 -13.52
CA ASP A 170 -7.24 -18.97 -14.92
C ASP A 170 -8.18 -18.03 -15.68
N GLU A 171 -9.20 -17.52 -14.98
CA GLU A 171 -10.16 -16.55 -15.49
C GLU A 171 -9.86 -15.15 -14.94
N SER A 172 -10.06 -14.14 -15.78
CA SER A 172 -9.87 -12.73 -15.45
C SER A 172 -10.72 -11.82 -16.34
N TYR A 173 -10.89 -10.55 -15.96
CA TYR A 173 -11.66 -9.59 -16.76
C TYR A 173 -10.74 -8.67 -17.56
N MET A 174 -11.06 -8.49 -18.84
CA MET A 174 -10.35 -7.62 -19.76
C MET A 174 -11.27 -6.53 -20.33
N PRO A 175 -10.72 -5.38 -20.74
CA PRO A 175 -11.50 -4.38 -21.46
C PRO A 175 -12.07 -4.93 -22.76
N ARG A 176 -13.19 -4.35 -23.22
CA ARG A 176 -13.87 -4.69 -24.48
C ARG A 176 -12.93 -4.72 -25.69
N CYS A 177 -11.87 -3.92 -25.65
CA CYS A 177 -10.88 -3.84 -26.70
C CYS A 177 -10.17 -5.16 -27.02
N VAL A 178 -10.02 -6.05 -26.04
CA VAL A 178 -9.36 -7.35 -26.24
C VAL A 178 -10.27 -8.30 -27.02
N PHE A 179 -11.59 -8.14 -26.90
CA PHE A 179 -12.59 -8.98 -27.57
C PHE A 179 -12.97 -8.48 -28.97
N GLN A 180 -12.55 -7.27 -29.33
CA GLN A 180 -12.85 -6.63 -30.62
C GLN A 180 -11.56 -6.40 -31.42
N PRO A 181 -11.03 -7.44 -32.08
CA PRO A 181 -9.72 -7.39 -32.74
C PRO A 181 -9.60 -6.27 -33.81
N ASP A 182 -10.70 -5.98 -34.51
CA ASP A 182 -10.77 -5.01 -35.61
C ASP A 182 -11.05 -3.58 -35.14
N ALA A 183 -11.46 -3.38 -33.89
CA ALA A 183 -11.83 -2.07 -33.38
C ALA A 183 -10.60 -1.26 -32.95
N ASN A 184 -10.58 0.03 -33.30
CA ASN A 184 -9.62 0.97 -32.73
C ASN A 184 -10.08 1.34 -31.31
N CYS A 185 -9.40 0.79 -30.32
CA CYS A 185 -9.84 0.87 -28.94
C CYS A 185 -9.11 1.91 -28.09
N ALA A 186 -8.03 2.51 -28.63
CA ALA A 186 -7.29 3.57 -27.97
C ALA A 186 -7.89 4.96 -28.27
N THR A 187 -9.22 5.06 -28.28
CA THR A 187 -9.91 6.34 -28.53
C THR A 187 -10.40 6.97 -27.24
N MET A 188 -10.55 8.29 -27.25
CA MET A 188 -11.10 9.03 -26.10
C MET A 188 -12.52 8.58 -25.75
N LYS A 189 -13.31 8.15 -26.74
CA LYS A 189 -14.67 7.65 -26.53
C LYS A 189 -14.66 6.35 -25.73
N GLU A 190 -13.86 5.38 -26.16
CA GLU A 190 -13.76 4.08 -25.48
C GLU A 190 -13.11 4.22 -24.09
N GLY A 191 -12.08 5.07 -23.95
CA GLY A 191 -11.49 5.35 -22.63
C GLY A 191 -12.48 5.96 -21.64
N ARG A 192 -13.31 6.90 -22.09
CA ARG A 192 -14.39 7.45 -21.25
C ARG A 192 -15.43 6.39 -20.93
N ALA A 193 -15.81 5.53 -21.88
CA ALA A 193 -16.78 4.47 -21.66
C ALA A 193 -16.27 3.44 -20.64
N GLU A 194 -15.03 2.96 -20.78
CA GLU A 194 -14.41 2.03 -19.83
C GLU A 194 -14.32 2.62 -18.42
N ALA A 195 -13.75 3.84 -18.30
CA ALA A 195 -13.57 4.48 -17.01
C ALA A 195 -14.92 4.82 -16.34
N SER A 196 -15.90 5.34 -17.09
CA SER A 196 -17.21 5.67 -16.53
C SER A 196 -17.99 4.45 -16.09
N ALA A 197 -18.02 3.37 -16.88
CA ALA A 197 -18.68 2.12 -16.50
C ALA A 197 -18.12 1.58 -15.18
N ALA A 198 -16.79 1.56 -15.04
CA ALA A 198 -16.13 1.04 -13.84
C ALA A 198 -16.35 1.95 -12.61
N MET A 199 -16.14 3.26 -12.77
CA MET A 199 -16.28 4.21 -11.66
C MET A 199 -17.72 4.36 -11.19
N PHE A 200 -18.68 4.44 -12.12
CA PHE A 200 -20.08 4.66 -11.76
C PHE A 200 -20.67 3.44 -11.07
N ALA A 201 -20.42 2.22 -11.57
CA ALA A 201 -20.89 1.01 -10.89
C ALA A 201 -20.36 0.89 -9.45
N ALA A 202 -19.07 1.19 -9.22
CA ALA A 202 -18.51 1.17 -7.87
C ALA A 202 -19.08 2.29 -6.97
N LEU A 203 -19.35 3.47 -7.53
CA LEU A 203 -19.93 4.59 -6.79
C LEU A 203 -21.41 4.38 -6.45
N ASP A 204 -22.20 3.85 -7.38
CA ASP A 204 -23.61 3.52 -7.16
C ASP A 204 -23.75 2.55 -5.99
N GLU A 205 -23.00 1.43 -6.03
CA GLU A 205 -22.98 0.45 -4.93
C GLU A 205 -22.53 1.10 -3.60
N LEU A 206 -21.49 1.95 -3.62
CA LEU A 206 -21.00 2.62 -2.43
C LEU A 206 -22.04 3.55 -1.80
N PHE A 207 -22.69 4.37 -2.62
CA PHE A 207 -23.70 5.34 -2.17
C PHE A 207 -24.94 4.64 -1.63
N ASP A 208 -25.38 3.57 -2.29
CA ASP A 208 -26.50 2.75 -1.85
C ASP A 208 -26.19 2.04 -0.53
N LYS A 209 -25.02 1.38 -0.44
CA LYS A 209 -24.58 0.67 0.78
C LYS A 209 -24.45 1.61 1.98
N CYS A 210 -23.87 2.79 1.77
CA CYS A 210 -23.66 3.78 2.84
C CYS A 210 -24.89 4.63 3.15
N ARG A 211 -25.93 4.61 2.28
CA ARG A 211 -27.07 5.53 2.29
C ARG A 211 -26.63 7.00 2.33
N VAL A 212 -25.64 7.35 1.51
CA VAL A 212 -25.08 8.70 1.41
C VAL A 212 -25.48 9.30 0.09
N ARG A 213 -26.04 10.51 0.10
CA ARG A 213 -26.34 11.22 -1.14
C ARG A 213 -25.03 11.76 -1.73
N PRO A 214 -24.82 11.68 -3.05
CA PRO A 214 -23.62 12.24 -3.68
C PRO A 214 -23.39 13.73 -3.36
N LYS A 215 -24.46 14.50 -3.13
CA LYS A 215 -24.39 15.92 -2.72
C LYS A 215 -23.79 16.15 -1.32
N ASP A 216 -23.81 15.15 -0.45
CA ASP A 216 -23.26 15.25 0.91
C ASP A 216 -21.74 15.04 0.93
N VAL A 217 -21.16 14.51 -0.15
CA VAL A 217 -19.71 14.32 -0.33
C VAL A 217 -19.04 15.68 -0.52
N GLY A 218 -17.92 15.87 0.18
CA GLY A 218 -17.22 17.15 0.14
C GLY A 218 -15.82 17.16 -0.40
N VAL A 219 -15.18 16.01 -0.44
CA VAL A 219 -13.91 15.80 -1.13
C VAL A 219 -14.07 14.61 -2.06
N LEU A 220 -13.68 14.76 -3.32
CA LEU A 220 -13.62 13.68 -4.29
C LEU A 220 -12.18 13.58 -4.78
N VAL A 221 -11.56 12.42 -4.57
CA VAL A 221 -10.24 12.12 -5.12
C VAL A 221 -10.38 10.96 -6.08
N VAL A 222 -10.10 11.19 -7.36
CA VAL A 222 -10.12 10.16 -8.39
C VAL A 222 -8.71 9.92 -8.87
N ASN A 223 -8.30 8.66 -8.98
CA ASN A 223 -7.03 8.30 -9.59
C ASN A 223 -7.23 7.36 -10.78
N CYS A 224 -6.50 7.67 -11.86
CA CYS A 224 -6.32 6.83 -13.03
C CYS A 224 -4.99 7.18 -13.68
N SER A 225 -4.08 6.22 -13.80
CA SER A 225 -2.69 6.54 -14.16
C SER A 225 -2.54 6.91 -15.63
N LEU A 226 -3.14 6.13 -16.53
CA LEU A 226 -2.84 6.21 -17.96
C LEU A 226 -3.90 6.93 -18.79
N PHE A 227 -5.11 7.09 -18.27
CA PHE A 227 -6.18 7.82 -18.96
C PHE A 227 -6.57 9.09 -18.21
N ASN A 228 -6.06 10.23 -18.68
CA ASN A 228 -6.26 11.55 -18.08
C ASN A 228 -6.89 12.52 -19.11
N PRO A 229 -8.19 12.42 -19.38
CA PRO A 229 -8.87 13.25 -20.36
C PRO A 229 -9.15 14.68 -19.85
N THR A 230 -9.46 15.60 -20.77
CA THR A 230 -10.05 16.91 -20.47
C THR A 230 -11.48 16.96 -21.04
N PRO A 231 -12.54 17.21 -20.24
CA PRO A 231 -12.57 17.31 -18.78
C PRO A 231 -12.14 16.01 -18.08
N SER A 232 -11.64 16.15 -16.85
CA SER A 232 -11.07 15.05 -16.04
C SER A 232 -12.11 14.01 -15.61
N LEU A 233 -11.65 12.84 -15.18
CA LEU A 233 -12.52 11.77 -14.66
C LEU A 233 -13.28 12.22 -13.41
N SER A 234 -12.62 12.98 -12.53
CA SER A 234 -13.29 13.60 -11.38
C SER A 234 -14.42 14.56 -11.79
N ALA A 235 -14.21 15.38 -12.83
CA ALA A 235 -15.24 16.26 -13.37
C ALA A 235 -16.41 15.47 -14.00
N MET A 236 -16.13 14.32 -14.62
CA MET A 236 -17.16 13.42 -15.14
C MET A 236 -18.05 12.90 -14.00
N ILE A 237 -17.47 12.47 -12.88
CA ILE A 237 -18.21 12.01 -11.69
C ILE A 237 -19.06 13.14 -11.10
N VAL A 238 -18.47 14.33 -10.89
CA VAL A 238 -19.19 15.50 -10.36
C VAL A 238 -20.39 15.86 -11.23
N ASN A 239 -20.21 15.85 -12.55
CA ASN A 239 -21.29 16.14 -13.50
C ASN A 239 -22.35 15.05 -13.55
N HIS A 240 -21.97 13.77 -13.46
CA HIS A 240 -22.90 12.64 -13.51
C HIS A 240 -23.83 12.63 -12.30
N TYR A 241 -23.27 12.70 -11.08
CA TYR A 241 -24.03 12.63 -9.83
C TYR A 241 -24.62 13.97 -9.37
N LYS A 242 -24.38 15.06 -10.12
CA LYS A 242 -24.79 16.42 -9.75
C LYS A 242 -24.37 16.76 -8.32
N MET A 243 -23.09 16.51 -8.03
CA MET A 243 -22.50 16.80 -6.72
C MET A 243 -22.54 18.30 -6.40
N ARG A 244 -22.32 18.66 -5.13
CA ARG A 244 -22.40 20.05 -4.66
C ARG A 244 -21.37 20.96 -5.35
N GLY A 245 -21.73 22.23 -5.54
CA GLY A 245 -20.89 23.21 -6.26
C GLY A 245 -19.58 23.59 -5.56
N ASN A 246 -19.48 23.39 -4.24
CA ASN A 246 -18.27 23.64 -3.45
C ASN A 246 -17.49 22.35 -3.11
N ILE A 247 -17.57 21.33 -3.97
CA ILE A 247 -16.82 20.10 -3.79
C ILE A 247 -15.33 20.33 -4.08
N LEU A 248 -14.46 19.76 -3.23
CA LEU A 248 -13.02 19.71 -3.49
C LEU A 248 -12.72 18.49 -4.37
N SER A 249 -12.54 18.70 -5.67
CA SER A 249 -12.36 17.63 -6.65
C SER A 249 -10.92 17.54 -7.14
N TYR A 250 -10.30 16.36 -6.99
CA TYR A 250 -8.92 16.08 -7.38
C TYR A 250 -8.86 14.91 -8.35
N ASN A 251 -8.07 15.05 -9.41
CA ASN A 251 -7.80 13.99 -10.38
C ASN A 251 -6.30 13.70 -10.42
N LEU A 252 -5.90 12.50 -9.99
CA LEU A 252 -4.51 12.07 -9.88
C LEU A 252 -4.16 11.14 -11.05
N GLY A 253 -3.15 11.53 -11.83
CA GLY A 253 -2.62 10.75 -12.96
C GLY A 253 -1.15 10.38 -12.75
N GLY A 254 -0.67 9.39 -13.51
CA GLY A 254 0.75 9.03 -13.58
C GLY A 254 1.39 8.45 -12.29
N MET A 255 0.60 8.05 -11.29
CA MET A 255 1.13 7.52 -10.01
C MET A 255 1.16 5.98 -9.90
N GLY A 256 0.62 5.28 -10.90
CA GLY A 256 0.67 3.84 -11.02
C GLY A 256 -0.03 3.10 -9.88
N CYS A 257 0.45 1.90 -9.60
CA CYS A 257 -0.16 0.98 -8.61
C CYS A 257 -0.19 1.53 -7.17
N SER A 258 0.53 2.60 -6.87
CA SER A 258 0.54 3.25 -5.55
C SER A 258 -0.57 4.29 -5.37
N ALA A 259 -1.26 4.67 -6.46
CA ALA A 259 -2.19 5.78 -6.49
C ALA A 259 -3.37 5.64 -5.52
N GLY A 260 -3.83 4.41 -5.23
CA GLY A 260 -4.89 4.16 -4.26
C GLY A 260 -4.56 4.68 -2.86
N VAL A 261 -3.42 4.27 -2.30
CA VAL A 261 -2.98 4.71 -0.95
C VAL A 261 -2.63 6.20 -0.95
N ILE A 262 -2.02 6.72 -2.01
CA ILE A 262 -1.73 8.16 -2.12
C ILE A 262 -3.04 8.98 -2.17
N SER A 263 -4.10 8.45 -2.77
CA SER A 263 -5.40 9.13 -2.80
C SER A 263 -6.06 9.16 -1.44
N ILE A 264 -5.91 8.10 -0.63
CA ILE A 264 -6.35 8.08 0.78
C ILE A 264 -5.56 9.11 1.59
N ASP A 265 -4.25 9.20 1.37
CA ASP A 265 -3.35 10.19 1.99
C ASP A 265 -3.83 11.62 1.72
N LEU A 266 -4.09 11.95 0.45
CA LEU A 266 -4.62 13.25 0.05
C LEU A 266 -6.02 13.50 0.64
N ALA A 267 -6.91 12.51 0.60
CA ALA A 267 -8.25 12.65 1.16
C ALA A 267 -8.23 12.90 2.67
N ARG A 268 -7.33 12.26 3.42
CA ARG A 268 -7.09 12.54 4.85
C ARG A 268 -6.74 14.01 5.03
N ASP A 269 -5.71 14.50 4.33
CA ASP A 269 -5.24 15.88 4.52
C ASP A 269 -6.32 16.90 4.17
N MET A 270 -7.09 16.65 3.11
CA MET A 270 -8.21 17.51 2.72
C MET A 270 -9.36 17.45 3.73
N LEU A 271 -9.65 16.29 4.31
CA LEU A 271 -10.64 16.18 5.40
C LEU A 271 -10.19 16.92 6.67
N GLN A 272 -8.90 16.90 7.00
CA GLN A 272 -8.37 17.66 8.14
C GLN A 272 -8.50 19.18 7.89
N ALA A 273 -8.11 19.63 6.69
CA ALA A 273 -8.05 21.05 6.37
C ALA A 273 -9.43 21.69 6.13
N SER A 274 -10.33 21.01 5.42
CA SER A 274 -11.60 21.60 4.95
C SER A 274 -12.77 21.44 5.92
N GLY A 275 -12.70 20.49 6.85
CA GLY A 275 -13.84 20.10 7.68
C GLY A 275 -15.04 19.54 6.88
N ALA A 276 -14.85 19.15 5.62
CA ALA A 276 -15.89 18.78 4.66
C ALA A 276 -16.80 17.61 5.08
N GLY A 277 -16.43 16.84 6.10
CA GLY A 277 -17.24 15.77 6.68
C GLY A 277 -17.00 14.42 6.01
N LEU A 278 -17.23 14.34 4.70
CA LEU A 278 -17.16 13.12 3.92
C LEU A 278 -16.25 13.29 2.70
N ALA A 279 -15.43 12.27 2.43
CA ALA A 279 -14.60 12.17 1.25
C ALA A 279 -14.83 10.85 0.52
N VAL A 280 -14.80 10.87 -0.80
CA VAL A 280 -14.85 9.66 -1.63
C VAL A 280 -13.55 9.57 -2.41
N VAL A 281 -12.91 8.40 -2.33
CA VAL A 281 -11.72 8.06 -3.11
C VAL A 281 -12.13 7.03 -4.16
N VAL A 282 -11.88 7.30 -5.43
CA VAL A 282 -12.15 6.38 -6.54
C VAL A 282 -10.84 6.04 -7.21
N SER A 283 -10.54 4.75 -7.32
CA SER A 283 -9.36 4.22 -8.01
C SER A 283 -9.80 3.34 -9.16
N THR A 284 -9.35 3.66 -10.36
CA THR A 284 -9.65 2.89 -11.57
C THR A 284 -8.45 2.94 -12.52
N GLU A 285 -8.26 1.91 -13.33
CA GLU A 285 -7.29 1.95 -14.43
C GLU A 285 -7.98 1.60 -15.75
N ALA A 286 -7.78 2.44 -16.75
CA ALA A 286 -8.26 2.19 -18.11
C ALA A 286 -7.25 1.29 -18.82
N VAL A 287 -7.51 -0.02 -18.78
CA VAL A 287 -6.60 -1.04 -19.30
C VAL A 287 -6.48 -0.96 -20.80
N SER A 288 -7.49 -0.43 -21.51
CA SER A 288 -7.41 -0.21 -22.97
C SER A 288 -6.22 0.68 -23.37
N PHE A 289 -5.80 1.61 -22.50
CA PHE A 289 -4.67 2.52 -22.75
C PHE A 289 -3.31 1.92 -22.35
N THR A 290 -3.31 0.73 -21.75
CA THR A 290 -2.10 -0.04 -21.46
C THR A 290 -1.77 -1.04 -22.56
N TRP A 291 -2.74 -1.31 -23.45
CA TRP A 291 -2.66 -2.36 -24.45
C TRP A 291 -1.59 -2.05 -25.50
N TYR A 292 -0.48 -2.76 -25.43
CA TYR A 292 0.62 -2.61 -26.37
C TYR A 292 0.56 -3.68 -27.45
N ALA A 293 0.49 -3.25 -28.71
CA ALA A 293 0.37 -4.11 -29.90
C ALA A 293 1.69 -4.29 -30.67
N GLY A 294 2.80 -3.77 -30.15
CA GLY A 294 4.12 -3.93 -30.77
C GLY A 294 4.87 -5.16 -30.25
N LYS A 295 6.19 -5.21 -30.53
CA LYS A 295 7.03 -6.40 -30.31
C LYS A 295 8.00 -6.28 -29.13
N ARG A 296 8.14 -5.09 -28.55
CA ARG A 296 9.11 -4.85 -27.48
C ARG A 296 8.70 -5.60 -26.21
N ARG A 297 9.51 -6.57 -25.79
CA ARG A 297 9.21 -7.44 -24.63
C ARG A 297 8.96 -6.69 -23.32
N SER A 298 9.65 -5.57 -23.05
CA SER A 298 9.44 -4.78 -21.83
C SER A 298 8.05 -4.15 -21.76
N MET A 299 7.42 -3.90 -22.90
CA MET A 299 6.08 -3.32 -23.03
C MET A 299 4.97 -4.37 -23.17
N LEU A 300 5.31 -5.62 -23.46
CA LEU A 300 4.35 -6.74 -23.47
C LEU A 300 4.04 -7.27 -22.05
N ILE A 301 4.85 -6.93 -21.05
CA ILE A 301 4.63 -7.35 -19.66
C ILE A 301 3.26 -6.83 -19.14
N PRO A 302 2.93 -5.54 -19.23
CA PRO A 302 1.61 -5.00 -18.82
C PRO A 302 0.41 -5.79 -19.35
N ASN A 303 0.41 -6.19 -20.62
CA ASN A 303 -0.69 -6.96 -21.23
C ASN A 303 -1.01 -8.24 -20.45
N ALA A 304 0.01 -8.90 -19.88
CA ALA A 304 -0.16 -10.14 -19.13
C ALA A 304 -0.65 -9.90 -17.69
N PHE A 305 -0.36 -8.74 -17.07
CA PHE A 305 -0.61 -8.49 -15.64
C PHE A 305 -1.83 -7.60 -15.37
N PHE A 306 -2.11 -6.61 -16.21
CA PHE A 306 -3.17 -5.64 -15.93
C PHE A 306 -4.55 -6.19 -16.28
N ARG A 307 -5.53 -5.91 -15.41
CA ARG A 307 -6.92 -6.37 -15.51
C ARG A 307 -7.86 -5.24 -15.17
N ALA A 308 -9.06 -5.29 -15.76
CA ALA A 308 -10.06 -4.25 -15.55
C ALA A 308 -10.61 -4.32 -14.12
N GLY A 309 -10.75 -3.16 -13.48
CA GLY A 309 -11.30 -3.04 -12.14
C GLY A 309 -11.37 -1.60 -11.65
N ALA A 310 -12.23 -1.36 -10.68
CA ALA A 310 -12.31 -0.10 -9.95
C ALA A 310 -12.69 -0.34 -8.50
N ALA A 311 -12.30 0.58 -7.63
CA ALA A 311 -12.67 0.59 -6.22
C ALA A 311 -13.08 2.02 -5.81
N ALA A 312 -14.14 2.12 -5.02
CA ALA A 312 -14.59 3.36 -4.41
C ALA A 312 -14.58 3.21 -2.88
N VAL A 313 -14.04 4.18 -2.15
CA VAL A 313 -13.91 4.17 -0.70
C VAL A 313 -14.54 5.43 -0.12
N LEU A 314 -15.40 5.28 0.88
CA LEU A 314 -16.00 6.38 1.63
C LEU A 314 -15.24 6.62 2.94
N LEU A 315 -14.70 7.82 3.10
CA LEU A 315 -14.03 8.28 4.30
C LEU A 315 -14.84 9.36 5.02
N SER A 316 -14.76 9.39 6.36
CA SER A 316 -15.39 10.41 7.20
C SER A 316 -14.42 10.93 8.26
N ASN A 317 -14.49 12.23 8.57
CA ASN A 317 -13.79 12.83 9.72
C ASN A 317 -14.74 13.17 10.88
N ARG A 318 -16.00 12.69 10.83
CA ARG A 318 -17.03 13.02 11.82
C ARG A 318 -16.99 12.00 12.96
N ARG A 319 -16.80 12.47 14.19
CA ARG A 319 -16.80 11.61 15.40
C ARG A 319 -18.04 10.71 15.54
N ARG A 320 -19.21 11.18 15.08
CA ARG A 320 -20.47 10.40 15.11
C ARG A 320 -20.44 9.15 14.23
N ASP A 321 -19.59 9.12 13.21
CA ASP A 321 -19.51 7.99 12.29
C ASP A 321 -18.65 6.84 12.84
N PHE A 322 -18.00 7.01 14.00
CA PHE A 322 -17.16 6.01 14.65
C PHE A 322 -17.85 4.64 14.77
N ARG A 323 -19.12 4.62 15.19
CA ARG A 323 -19.88 3.36 15.39
C ARG A 323 -20.22 2.60 14.10
N ARG A 324 -20.14 3.26 12.95
CA ARG A 324 -20.39 2.68 11.62
C ARG A 324 -19.10 2.42 10.85
N ALA A 325 -17.98 2.95 11.32
CA ALA A 325 -16.69 2.81 10.66
C ALA A 325 -16.21 1.36 10.72
N LYS A 326 -15.68 0.86 9.60
CA LYS A 326 -14.98 -0.43 9.55
C LYS A 326 -13.56 -0.31 10.07
N TYR A 327 -12.89 0.77 9.71
CA TYR A 327 -11.51 1.04 10.11
C TYR A 327 -11.29 2.50 10.47
N GLN A 328 -10.33 2.74 11.34
CA GLN A 328 -9.76 4.05 11.59
C GLN A 328 -8.36 4.11 10.97
N LEU A 329 -8.06 5.20 10.25
CA LEU A 329 -6.76 5.42 9.66
C LEU A 329 -5.81 6.01 10.72
N GLU A 330 -4.87 5.20 11.20
CA GLU A 330 -3.86 5.62 12.19
C GLU A 330 -2.65 6.29 11.53
N HIS A 331 -2.00 5.59 10.59
CA HIS A 331 -0.74 6.04 9.99
C HIS A 331 -0.73 5.81 8.47
N VAL A 332 -0.14 6.76 7.75
CA VAL A 332 0.24 6.59 6.34
C VAL A 332 1.67 7.05 6.19
N VAL A 333 2.48 6.21 5.55
CA VAL A 333 3.89 6.50 5.31
C VAL A 333 4.15 6.44 3.82
N ARG A 334 4.73 7.52 3.28
CA ARG A 334 5.06 7.64 1.86
C ARG A 334 6.57 7.72 1.68
N THR A 335 7.08 6.89 0.77
CA THR A 335 8.48 6.93 0.33
C THR A 335 8.52 7.30 -1.14
N HIS A 336 9.22 8.38 -1.49
CA HIS A 336 9.34 8.84 -2.87
C HIS A 336 10.77 8.69 -3.38
N LYS A 337 10.95 7.97 -4.49
CA LYS A 337 12.25 7.74 -5.12
C LYS A 337 12.41 8.39 -6.50
N GLY A 338 11.49 9.26 -6.92
CA GLY A 338 11.54 9.86 -8.26
C GLY A 338 12.75 10.76 -8.56
N ALA A 339 13.58 11.10 -7.56
CA ALA A 339 14.85 11.81 -7.79
C ALA A 339 16.01 10.87 -8.18
N ASP A 340 15.83 9.55 -8.06
CA ASP A 340 16.78 8.53 -8.53
C ASP A 340 16.42 8.15 -9.97
N ASP A 341 17.35 8.37 -10.91
CA ASP A 341 17.15 8.12 -12.34
C ASP A 341 16.76 6.66 -12.65
N ARG A 342 17.32 5.69 -11.92
CA ARG A 342 16.95 4.27 -12.09
C ARG A 342 15.50 4.05 -11.68
N ALA A 343 15.09 4.67 -10.59
CA ALA A 343 13.72 4.57 -10.09
C ALA A 343 12.72 5.30 -10.99
N PHE A 344 13.08 6.49 -11.48
CA PHE A 344 12.27 7.27 -12.40
C PHE A 344 12.03 6.52 -13.73
N ARG A 345 13.05 5.86 -14.27
CA ARG A 345 12.96 5.08 -15.52
C ARG A 345 12.45 3.65 -15.34
N SER A 346 12.08 3.24 -14.12
CA SER A 346 11.70 1.84 -13.85
C SER A 346 10.37 1.44 -14.49
N VAL A 347 9.42 2.37 -14.57
CA VAL A 347 8.15 2.21 -15.28
C VAL A 347 7.89 3.51 -16.03
N TYR A 348 7.96 3.45 -17.35
CA TYR A 348 7.92 4.65 -18.19
C TYR A 348 7.03 4.43 -19.41
N GLN A 349 6.16 5.40 -19.71
CA GLN A 349 5.35 5.35 -20.91
C GLN A 349 6.13 5.98 -22.06
N GLU A 350 6.40 5.21 -23.11
CA GLU A 350 7.19 5.64 -24.27
C GLU A 350 6.63 5.03 -25.56
N GLU A 351 7.13 5.51 -26.68
CA GLU A 351 6.84 4.96 -28.00
C GLU A 351 7.94 3.98 -28.40
N ASP A 352 7.55 2.90 -29.09
CA ASP A 352 8.51 2.01 -29.73
C ASP A 352 9.02 2.57 -31.07
N GLU A 353 9.86 1.80 -31.77
CA GLU A 353 10.42 2.19 -33.07
C GLU A 353 9.35 2.43 -34.15
N GLN A 354 8.16 1.84 -33.97
CA GLN A 354 7.01 1.96 -34.86
C GLN A 354 6.02 3.03 -34.40
N ARG A 355 6.39 3.83 -33.38
CA ARG A 355 5.55 4.85 -32.75
C ARG A 355 4.30 4.29 -32.07
N ILE A 356 4.33 3.01 -31.70
CA ILE A 356 3.28 2.39 -30.90
C ILE A 356 3.57 2.72 -29.44
N LYS A 357 2.64 3.42 -28.81
CA LYS A 357 2.73 3.78 -27.39
C LYS A 357 2.60 2.53 -26.52
N GLY A 358 3.50 2.38 -25.55
CA GLY A 358 3.49 1.27 -24.59
C GLY A 358 4.01 1.70 -23.22
N LEU A 359 3.74 0.87 -22.21
CA LEU A 359 4.29 1.05 -20.87
C LEU A 359 5.50 0.13 -20.69
N SER A 360 6.69 0.69 -20.73
CA SER A 360 7.95 -0.03 -20.61
C SER A 360 8.28 -0.32 -19.15
N ILE A 361 8.50 -1.60 -18.81
CA ILE A 361 8.92 -2.03 -17.48
C ILE A 361 10.41 -2.41 -17.51
N SER A 362 11.21 -1.70 -16.71
CA SER A 362 12.64 -1.97 -16.56
C SER A 362 12.91 -3.23 -15.73
N ARG A 363 14.05 -3.87 -15.99
CA ARG A 363 14.56 -4.98 -15.17
C ARG A 363 14.99 -4.54 -13.77
N ASP A 364 15.24 -3.24 -13.58
CA ASP A 364 15.62 -2.65 -12.28
C ASP A 364 14.42 -2.51 -11.32
N LEU A 365 13.19 -2.62 -11.81
CA LEU A 365 11.97 -2.36 -11.02
C LEU A 365 11.93 -3.15 -9.72
N VAL A 366 12.32 -4.43 -9.78
CA VAL A 366 12.30 -5.33 -8.62
C VAL A 366 13.28 -4.83 -7.55
N GLU A 367 14.53 -4.54 -7.93
CA GLU A 367 15.57 -4.07 -7.00
C GLU A 367 15.21 -2.70 -6.40
N VAL A 368 14.84 -1.73 -7.24
CA VAL A 368 14.44 -0.38 -6.82
C VAL A 368 13.24 -0.44 -5.88
N GLY A 369 12.22 -1.23 -6.26
CA GLY A 369 11.01 -1.45 -5.47
C GLY A 369 11.34 -2.06 -4.11
N GLY A 370 12.25 -3.02 -4.06
CA GLY A 370 12.75 -3.60 -2.82
C GLY A 370 13.39 -2.56 -1.90
N HIS A 371 14.28 -1.72 -2.41
CA HIS A 371 14.89 -0.65 -1.60
C HIS A 371 13.88 0.41 -1.14
N ALA A 372 12.87 0.73 -1.95
CA ALA A 372 11.80 1.64 -1.57
C ALA A 372 10.95 1.05 -0.44
N LEU A 373 10.59 -0.21 -0.55
CA LEU A 373 9.81 -0.92 0.45
C LEU A 373 10.56 -1.08 1.76
N LYS A 374 11.85 -1.44 1.72
CA LYS A 374 12.73 -1.46 2.90
C LYS A 374 12.69 -0.13 3.65
N THR A 375 12.81 0.97 2.91
CA THR A 375 12.76 2.33 3.46
C THR A 375 11.39 2.60 4.11
N ASN A 376 10.31 2.19 3.45
CA ASN A 376 8.95 2.37 3.96
C ASN A 376 8.72 1.58 5.25
N ILE A 377 9.05 0.28 5.28
CA ILE A 377 8.92 -0.59 6.45
C ILE A 377 9.76 -0.08 7.62
N THR A 378 11.00 0.37 7.35
CA THR A 378 11.88 0.95 8.39
C THR A 378 11.29 2.24 8.98
N THR A 379 10.60 3.04 8.16
CA THR A 379 9.94 4.27 8.62
C THR A 379 8.65 3.96 9.39
N LEU A 380 7.92 2.92 8.99
CA LEU A 380 6.68 2.49 9.62
C LEU A 380 6.92 1.83 10.98
N GLY A 381 8.00 1.05 11.13
CA GLY A 381 8.30 0.28 12.35
C GLY A 381 8.12 1.06 13.66
N PRO A 382 8.78 2.21 13.86
CA PRO A 382 8.64 3.00 15.08
C PRO A 382 7.24 3.57 15.35
N LEU A 383 6.38 3.66 14.33
CA LEU A 383 5.02 4.17 14.48
C LEU A 383 4.02 3.10 14.94
N VAL A 384 4.30 1.83 14.64
CA VAL A 384 3.33 0.73 14.82
C VAL A 384 3.79 -0.35 15.81
N LEU A 385 5.11 -0.51 16.01
CA LEU A 385 5.64 -1.56 16.87
C LEU A 385 5.48 -1.18 18.36
N PRO A 386 5.17 -2.16 19.23
CA PRO A 386 5.10 -1.93 20.67
C PRO A 386 6.47 -1.52 21.22
N PHE A 387 6.48 -0.72 22.30
CA PHE A 387 7.70 -0.20 22.90
C PHE A 387 8.75 -1.27 23.23
N SER A 388 8.33 -2.49 23.62
CA SER A 388 9.24 -3.61 23.88
C SER A 388 10.05 -4.01 22.63
N GLU A 389 9.41 -4.03 21.46
CA GLU A 389 10.06 -4.36 20.18
C GLU A 389 10.98 -3.24 19.73
N GLN A 390 10.56 -1.98 19.96
CA GLN A 390 11.40 -0.82 19.68
C GLN A 390 12.68 -0.86 20.52
N LEU A 391 12.59 -1.15 21.81
CA LEU A 391 13.73 -1.27 22.71
C LEU A 391 14.69 -2.39 22.28
N LEU A 392 14.18 -3.56 21.91
CA LEU A 392 15.01 -4.68 21.40
C LEU A 392 15.73 -4.30 20.10
N PHE A 393 15.03 -3.67 19.18
CA PHE A 393 15.62 -3.18 17.94
C PHE A 393 16.71 -2.13 18.19
N PHE A 394 16.43 -1.12 19.03
CA PHE A 394 17.41 -0.10 19.39
C PHE A 394 18.61 -0.67 20.14
N ALA A 395 18.40 -1.63 21.05
CA ALA A 395 19.47 -2.33 21.75
C ALA A 395 20.36 -3.11 20.78
N GLY A 396 19.78 -3.80 19.79
CA GLY A 396 20.53 -4.50 18.75
C GLY A 396 21.36 -3.57 17.86
N VAL A 397 20.79 -2.41 17.48
CA VAL A 397 21.52 -1.38 16.72
C VAL A 397 22.66 -0.78 17.55
N LEU A 398 22.39 -0.45 18.82
CA LEU A 398 23.37 0.12 19.74
C LEU A 398 24.51 -0.86 20.03
N PHE A 399 24.19 -2.13 20.30
CA PHE A 399 25.18 -3.18 20.52
C PHE A 399 26.11 -3.32 19.31
N ARG A 400 25.58 -3.27 18.09
CA ARG A 400 26.40 -3.33 16.86
C ARG A 400 27.23 -2.06 16.63
N HIS A 401 26.74 -0.90 17.06
CA HIS A 401 27.49 0.34 16.98
C HIS A 401 28.66 0.37 17.98
N LEU A 402 28.44 -0.16 19.19
CA LEU A 402 29.44 -0.25 20.25
C LEU A 402 30.44 -1.40 20.02
N TYR A 403 30.02 -2.48 19.34
CA TYR A 403 30.85 -3.62 18.96
C TYR A 403 30.85 -3.85 17.44
N PRO A 404 31.54 -3.00 16.64
CA PRO A 404 31.67 -3.22 15.21
C PRO A 404 32.52 -4.47 14.93
N SER A 405 31.90 -5.56 14.45
CA SER A 405 32.64 -6.78 14.10
C SER A 405 33.52 -6.55 12.85
N LYS A 406 34.78 -7.01 12.94
CA LYS A 406 35.81 -6.87 11.87
C LYS A 406 35.79 -7.97 10.81
N THR A 407 34.78 -8.83 10.75
CA THR A 407 34.81 -10.01 9.87
C THR A 407 33.95 -9.84 8.62
N SER A 408 34.64 -9.70 7.49
CA SER A 408 34.13 -9.65 6.12
C SER A 408 33.97 -11.06 5.53
N THR A 409 33.14 -11.91 6.13
CA THR A 409 32.67 -13.16 5.50
C THR A 409 31.22 -13.43 5.88
N PRO A 410 30.30 -13.64 4.91
CA PRO A 410 28.93 -14.02 5.22
C PRO A 410 28.90 -15.46 5.77
N PRO A 411 28.21 -15.74 6.88
CA PRO A 411 28.05 -17.11 7.36
C PRO A 411 27.11 -17.90 6.43
N PRO A 412 27.27 -19.24 6.33
CA PRO A 412 26.38 -20.08 5.54
C PRO A 412 24.95 -20.08 6.13
N PRO A 413 23.92 -20.40 5.33
CA PRO A 413 22.54 -20.43 5.81
C PRO A 413 22.39 -21.59 6.82
N ALA A 414 22.18 -21.26 8.09
CA ALA A 414 21.88 -22.23 9.12
C ALA A 414 20.51 -22.85 8.84
N ALA A 415 20.51 -24.13 8.47
CA ALA A 415 19.37 -24.99 8.69
C ALA A 415 19.26 -25.23 10.19
N ASN A 416 18.10 -24.90 10.76
CA ASN A 416 17.70 -25.12 12.15
C ASN A 416 18.12 -23.99 13.12
N GLY A 417 17.16 -23.11 13.43
CA GLY A 417 16.73 -22.76 14.79
C GLY A 417 17.68 -22.06 15.79
N ASP A 418 19.00 -22.07 15.59
CA ASP A 418 19.92 -21.55 16.59
C ASP A 418 20.37 -20.12 16.30
N THR A 419 20.08 -19.24 17.26
CA THR A 419 20.49 -17.84 17.33
C THR A 419 22.01 -17.71 17.31
N SER A 420 22.59 -17.56 16.11
CA SER A 420 23.99 -17.17 15.93
C SER A 420 24.10 -15.65 15.69
N ALA A 421 25.06 -15.04 16.40
CA ALA A 421 25.18 -13.62 16.72
C ALA A 421 25.59 -12.68 15.57
N ALA A 422 25.01 -12.81 14.37
CA ALA A 422 25.33 -11.90 13.26
C ALA A 422 24.15 -11.49 12.36
N ALA A 423 22.92 -11.97 12.61
CA ALA A 423 21.74 -11.49 11.91
C ALA A 423 21.19 -10.20 12.59
N PRO A 424 20.86 -9.15 11.83
CA PRO A 424 20.14 -7.99 12.37
C PRO A 424 18.84 -8.45 13.03
N TYR A 425 18.52 -7.92 14.21
CA TYR A 425 17.23 -8.19 14.86
C TYR A 425 16.10 -7.71 13.93
N ILE A 426 15.25 -8.65 13.52
CA ILE A 426 14.11 -8.43 12.65
C ILE A 426 12.92 -8.14 13.56
N PRO A 427 12.34 -6.92 13.54
CA PRO A 427 11.16 -6.64 14.35
C PRO A 427 10.01 -7.55 13.93
N ASP A 428 9.35 -8.18 14.91
CA ASP A 428 8.18 -9.01 14.63
C ASP A 428 6.95 -8.14 14.40
N PHE A 429 6.67 -7.86 13.12
CA PHE A 429 5.50 -7.09 12.71
C PHE A 429 4.17 -7.78 13.03
N LYS A 430 4.15 -9.09 13.32
CA LYS A 430 2.92 -9.79 13.73
C LYS A 430 2.45 -9.37 15.13
N ARG A 431 3.34 -8.80 15.94
CA ARG A 431 2.96 -8.21 17.23
C ARG A 431 2.25 -6.86 17.08
N ALA A 432 2.45 -6.19 15.94
CA ALA A 432 1.81 -4.90 15.64
C ALA A 432 0.58 -5.04 14.75
N PHE A 433 0.54 -6.04 13.87
CA PHE A 433 -0.51 -6.22 12.89
C PHE A 433 -1.11 -7.62 12.98
N GLU A 434 -2.44 -7.67 13.08
CA GLU A 434 -3.19 -8.92 12.98
C GLU A 434 -3.35 -9.37 11.52
N HIS A 435 -3.40 -8.41 10.58
CA HIS A 435 -3.75 -8.66 9.17
C HIS A 435 -2.86 -7.87 8.21
N PHE A 436 -2.50 -8.50 7.08
CA PHE A 436 -1.63 -7.93 6.07
C PHE A 436 -2.31 -7.89 4.69
N CYS A 437 -2.58 -6.69 4.20
CA CYS A 437 -3.07 -6.47 2.84
C CYS A 437 -1.98 -5.79 2.00
N MET A 438 -1.27 -6.56 1.18
CA MET A 438 -0.19 -6.09 0.32
C MET A 438 -0.65 -6.00 -1.13
N HIS A 439 -0.10 -5.03 -1.86
CA HIS A 439 -0.34 -4.93 -3.29
C HIS A 439 0.21 -6.16 -4.03
N ALA A 440 -0.69 -6.89 -4.68
CA ALA A 440 -0.43 -8.17 -5.31
C ALA A 440 0.11 -8.06 -6.76
N ALA A 441 1.16 -7.27 -6.97
CA ALA A 441 1.71 -7.02 -8.31
C ALA A 441 2.12 -8.31 -9.05
N SER A 442 2.76 -9.24 -8.34
CA SER A 442 3.18 -10.53 -8.89
C SER A 442 3.26 -11.59 -7.79
N ARG A 443 3.35 -12.86 -8.21
CA ARG A 443 3.48 -13.98 -7.28
C ARG A 443 4.80 -13.90 -6.51
N ASP A 444 5.87 -13.66 -7.26
CA ASP A 444 7.23 -13.66 -6.73
C ASP A 444 7.45 -12.55 -5.70
N VAL A 445 6.85 -11.36 -5.92
CA VAL A 445 6.94 -10.25 -4.96
C VAL A 445 6.23 -10.60 -3.66
N LEU A 446 5.02 -11.15 -3.72
CA LEU A 446 4.30 -11.57 -2.51
C LEU A 446 5.03 -12.67 -1.74
N GLU A 447 5.53 -13.70 -2.43
CA GLU A 447 6.30 -14.79 -1.79
C GLU A 447 7.62 -14.32 -1.18
N HIS A 448 8.25 -13.29 -1.78
CA HIS A 448 9.45 -12.69 -1.20
C HIS A 448 9.12 -11.88 0.05
N LEU A 449 8.03 -11.11 0.05
CA LEU A 449 7.57 -10.38 1.23
C LEU A 449 7.16 -11.29 2.37
N GLN A 450 6.47 -12.37 2.04
CA GLN A 450 6.10 -13.39 3.00
C GLN A 450 7.33 -13.93 3.73
N ARG A 451 8.37 -14.33 2.99
CA ARG A 451 9.59 -14.89 3.55
C ARG A 451 10.36 -13.88 4.40
N ASN A 452 10.52 -12.65 3.90
CA ASN A 452 11.30 -11.62 4.59
C ASN A 452 10.63 -11.12 5.87
N LEU A 453 9.29 -11.09 5.92
CA LEU A 453 8.53 -10.70 7.11
C LEU A 453 8.12 -11.90 7.97
N GLY A 454 8.54 -13.12 7.60
CA GLY A 454 8.20 -14.35 8.31
C GLY A 454 6.70 -14.65 8.39
N LEU A 455 5.90 -14.17 7.43
CA LEU A 455 4.43 -14.27 7.46
C LEU A 455 3.93 -15.67 7.07
N ARG A 456 2.81 -16.08 7.66
CA ARG A 456 2.14 -17.35 7.32
C ARG A 456 1.32 -17.17 6.04
N ASP A 457 0.92 -18.28 5.43
CA ASP A 457 0.08 -18.26 4.23
C ASP A 457 -1.29 -17.62 4.48
N ALA A 458 -1.86 -17.81 5.67
CA ALA A 458 -3.12 -17.19 6.09
C ALA A 458 -3.00 -15.67 6.15
N ASP A 459 -1.89 -15.14 6.65
CA ASP A 459 -1.68 -13.69 6.80
C ASP A 459 -1.70 -12.95 5.45
N LEU A 460 -1.46 -13.66 4.34
CA LEU A 460 -1.45 -13.16 2.96
C LEU A 460 -2.66 -13.59 2.12
N GLU A 461 -3.64 -14.27 2.72
CA GLU A 461 -4.79 -14.81 2.01
C GLU A 461 -5.54 -13.71 1.24
N ALA A 462 -5.82 -12.58 1.91
CA ALA A 462 -6.50 -11.44 1.31
C ALA A 462 -5.79 -10.94 0.04
N SER A 463 -4.47 -10.75 0.14
CA SER A 463 -3.63 -10.30 -0.98
C SER A 463 -3.63 -11.30 -2.16
N ARG A 464 -3.73 -12.60 -1.86
CA ARG A 464 -3.77 -13.67 -2.88
C ARG A 464 -5.16 -13.82 -3.50
N ALA A 465 -6.23 -13.61 -2.72
CA ALA A 465 -7.62 -13.75 -3.16
C ALA A 465 -7.96 -12.77 -4.29
N VAL A 466 -7.47 -11.53 -4.22
CA VAL A 466 -7.67 -10.48 -5.25
C VAL A 466 -7.15 -10.89 -6.64
N ARG A 467 -6.27 -11.89 -6.72
CA ARG A 467 -5.70 -12.38 -8.00
C ARG A 467 -6.55 -13.44 -8.69
N ARG A 468 -7.58 -13.96 -8.01
CA ARG A 468 -8.44 -15.02 -8.54
C ARG A 468 -9.82 -14.45 -8.79
N VAL A 469 -10.36 -14.70 -9.98
CA VAL A 469 -11.82 -14.67 -10.17
C VAL A 469 -12.38 -15.97 -9.60
N ARG A 470 -12.32 -16.14 -8.28
CA ARG A 470 -13.08 -17.24 -7.65
C ARG A 470 -14.55 -16.82 -7.66
N ARG A 471 -15.48 -17.76 -7.86
CA ARG A 471 -16.85 -17.62 -7.32
C ARG A 471 -16.78 -17.99 -5.84
N PRO A 472 -16.72 -17.07 -4.88
CA PRO A 472 -17.64 -17.14 -3.76
C PRO A 472 -18.97 -16.56 -4.24
N SER A 473 -20.02 -16.75 -3.48
CA SER A 473 -21.28 -16.01 -3.64
C SER A 473 -21.14 -14.48 -3.47
N ARG A 474 -19.93 -13.95 -3.22
CA ARG A 474 -19.60 -12.55 -2.92
C ARG A 474 -18.21 -12.12 -3.45
N SER A 475 -17.95 -10.82 -3.47
CA SER A 475 -16.72 -10.18 -4.00
C SER A 475 -15.45 -10.60 -3.22
N PRO A 476 -14.29 -10.79 -3.87
CA PRO A 476 -13.03 -11.08 -3.19
C PRO A 476 -12.61 -9.99 -2.19
N TRP A 477 -13.00 -8.72 -2.42
CA TRP A 477 -12.72 -7.63 -1.48
C TRP A 477 -13.67 -7.61 -0.28
N LEU A 478 -14.90 -8.12 -0.43
CA LEU A 478 -15.83 -8.36 0.68
C LEU A 478 -15.24 -9.43 1.63
N ASP A 479 -14.61 -10.47 1.09
CA ASP A 479 -13.96 -11.50 1.92
C ASP A 479 -12.68 -11.00 2.62
N CYS A 480 -11.94 -10.07 2.01
CA CYS A 480 -10.70 -9.52 2.56
C CYS A 480 -10.90 -8.48 3.67
N VAL A 481 -12.02 -7.75 3.63
CA VAL A 481 -12.22 -6.53 4.43
C VAL A 481 -13.55 -6.53 5.20
N ASP A 482 -14.57 -7.24 4.73
CA ASP A 482 -15.88 -7.32 5.41
C ASP A 482 -16.01 -8.57 6.29
N GLN A 483 -15.26 -9.65 6.02
CA GLN A 483 -15.40 -10.93 6.72
C GLN A 483 -14.07 -11.56 7.18
N TYR A 484 -12.92 -10.88 7.08
CA TYR A 484 -11.64 -11.46 7.50
C TYR A 484 -11.34 -11.22 8.99
N PRO A 485 -10.90 -12.25 9.74
CA PRO A 485 -10.84 -13.64 9.33
C PRO A 485 -12.24 -14.23 9.27
N ALA A 486 -12.52 -14.98 8.20
CA ALA A 486 -13.68 -15.85 8.20
C ALA A 486 -13.42 -16.84 9.34
N ARG A 487 -14.32 -16.94 10.32
CA ARG A 487 -14.27 -18.02 11.30
C ARG A 487 -14.29 -19.32 10.50
N MET A 488 -13.15 -20.00 10.42
CA MET A 488 -13.12 -21.38 9.98
C MET A 488 -13.68 -22.21 11.13
N ASP A 489 -15.00 -22.24 11.28
CA ASP A 489 -15.74 -23.20 12.11
C ASP A 489 -17.23 -23.15 11.73
N ALA A 490 -17.58 -23.95 10.71
CA ALA A 490 -18.77 -24.81 10.61
C ALA A 490 -18.74 -25.57 9.27
#